data_AF-A0A8S3HJH4-F1
#
_entry.id   AF-A0A8S3HJH4-F1
#
_cell.length_a   1.000
_cell.length_b   1.000
_cell.length_c   1.000
_cell.angle_alpha   90.00
_cell.angle_beta   90.00
_cell.angle_gamma   90.00
#
_symmetry.space_group_name_H-M   'P 1'
#
loop_
_entity.id
_entity.type
_entity.pdbx_description
1 polymer ?
#
loop_
_entity_poly.entity_id
_entity_poly.type
_entity_poly.pdbx_seq_one_letter_code
_entity_poly.pdbx_strand_id
1 'polypeptide(L)'
;CDNINSTLSLSVQLPYQHVSIQVIIADVKTIGALRIGLYGDKHENENYVLKELKFYRSFFKNESILARNLPVTLSLTNVINETLSIDGGESIFGGIFIPTSTTDYNSLFFTEDQFVRSTLTLTTLNIVTSETPYYVKNLQEPIAKSSEIVFQNLLFTTVCLELFGLIFLLFKLLLKPMHYYIQSKSSTYLETNINNKQHNTCSTYQDKISGNNDADINETAYF
;
A
#
# COMPACT_ATOMS: atom_id res chain seq x y z
N CYS A 1 39.49 13.19 28.95
CA CYS A 1 40.26 11.97 28.68
C CYS A 1 40.36 11.20 29.97
N ASP A 2 39.78 10.00 30.01
CA ASP A 2 39.85 9.16 31.20
C ASP A 2 40.86 8.04 30.93
N ASN A 3 41.80 7.84 31.86
CA ASN A 3 42.76 6.74 31.83
C ASN A 3 42.37 5.73 32.90
N ILE A 4 41.79 4.61 32.47
CA ILE A 4 41.39 3.51 33.35
C ILE A 4 42.06 2.25 32.81
N ASN A 5 42.88 1.57 33.62
CA ASN A 5 43.55 0.31 33.26
C ASN A 5 44.31 0.36 31.91
N SER A 6 45.06 1.43 31.66
CA SER A 6 45.81 1.64 30.39
C SER A 6 44.93 1.85 29.15
N THR A 7 43.63 2.12 29.34
CA THR A 7 42.71 2.52 28.27
C THR A 7 42.55 4.03 28.30
N LEU A 8 42.92 4.70 27.21
CA LEU A 8 42.65 6.12 26.99
C LEU A 8 41.36 6.28 26.20
N SER A 9 40.37 6.94 26.79
CA SER A 9 39.09 7.22 26.12
C SER A 9 38.89 8.72 25.88
N LEU A 10 38.44 9.05 24.67
CA LEU A 10 38.11 10.40 24.22
C LEU A 10 36.77 10.37 23.48
N SER A 11 35.85 11.24 23.88
CA SER A 11 34.57 11.47 23.20
C SER A 11 34.52 12.92 22.76
N VAL A 12 34.16 13.14 21.50
CA VAL A 12 34.06 14.47 20.90
C VAL A 12 32.70 14.60 20.24
N GLN A 13 31.98 15.67 20.56
CA GLN A 13 30.73 15.99 19.88
C GLN A 13 31.05 16.48 18.48
N LEU A 14 30.38 15.93 17.47
CA LEU A 14 30.55 16.33 16.08
C LEU A 14 29.52 17.43 15.75
N PRO A 15 29.94 18.69 15.60
CA PRO A 15 29.01 19.80 15.31
C PRO A 15 28.52 19.79 13.85
N TYR A 16 29.24 19.13 12.96
CA TYR A 16 28.97 19.10 11.52
C TYR A 16 29.05 17.69 10.96
N GLN A 17 28.46 17.54 9.77
CA GLN A 17 28.36 16.30 9.01
C GLN A 17 29.71 15.90 8.37
N HIS A 18 30.60 16.89 8.18
CA HIS A 18 31.97 16.69 7.69
C HIS A 18 32.96 17.23 8.71
N VAL A 19 33.73 16.34 9.34
CA VAL A 19 34.71 16.70 10.38
C VAL A 19 35.98 15.88 10.18
N SER A 20 37.13 16.55 10.26
CA SER A 20 38.43 15.90 10.40
C SER A 20 38.90 16.08 11.84
N ILE A 21 39.12 14.96 12.53
CA ILE A 21 39.61 14.95 13.91
C ILE A 21 41.04 14.44 13.87
N GLN A 22 41.95 15.25 14.40
CA GLN A 22 43.33 14.85 14.61
C GLN A 22 43.57 14.65 16.10
N VAL A 23 43.91 13.42 16.49
CA VAL A 23 44.33 13.12 17.87
C VAL A 23 45.84 12.92 17.87
N ILE A 24 46.54 13.74 18.66
CA ILE A 24 47.98 13.69 18.82
C ILE A 24 48.29 13.08 20.19
N ILE A 25 48.95 11.93 20.18
CA ILE A 25 49.41 11.26 21.40
C ILE A 25 50.93 11.46 21.47
N ALA A 26 51.35 12.35 22.37
CA ALA A 26 52.76 12.60 22.68
C ALA A 26 53.26 11.61 23.73
N ASP A 27 53.32 10.34 23.35
CA ASP A 27 53.86 9.27 24.19
C ASP A 27 54.72 8.32 23.36
N VAL A 28 55.76 7.77 23.98
CA VAL A 28 56.66 6.76 23.39
C VAL A 28 56.12 5.34 23.57
N LYS A 29 55.05 5.18 24.36
CA LYS A 29 54.41 3.88 24.59
C LYS A 29 53.76 3.33 23.32
N THR A 30 53.81 2.01 23.21
CA THR A 30 53.15 1.26 22.15
C THR A 30 51.64 1.20 22.38
N ILE A 31 50.88 1.33 21.30
CA ILE A 31 49.42 1.17 21.32
C ILE A 31 49.12 -0.19 20.70
N GLY A 32 48.50 -1.08 21.48
CA GLY A 32 48.17 -2.43 21.00
C GLY A 32 46.83 -2.52 20.27
N ALA A 33 45.89 -1.61 20.57
CA ALA A 33 44.57 -1.62 19.96
C ALA A 33 43.98 -0.20 19.90
N LEU A 34 43.11 0.01 18.92
CA LEU A 34 42.33 1.24 18.74
C LEU A 34 40.86 0.86 18.58
N ARG A 35 39.98 1.51 19.35
CA ARG A 35 38.53 1.39 19.18
C ARG A 35 37.98 2.75 18.81
N ILE A 36 37.29 2.83 17.68
CA ILE A 36 36.60 4.04 17.25
C ILE A 36 35.11 3.74 17.22
N GLY A 37 34.30 4.63 17.76
CA GLY A 37 32.86 4.53 17.72
C GLY A 37 32.22 5.82 17.26
N LEU A 38 31.05 5.68 16.64
CA LEU A 38 30.16 6.78 16.29
C LEU A 38 28.81 6.51 16.95
N TYR A 39 28.35 7.50 17.70
CA TYR A 39 27.11 7.43 18.46
C TYR A 39 26.21 8.61 18.10
N GLY A 40 24.91 8.34 17.97
CA GLY A 40 23.88 9.36 17.77
C GLY A 40 22.57 8.92 18.43
N ASP A 41 21.92 9.86 19.10
CA ASP A 41 20.67 9.59 19.82
C ASP A 41 19.51 9.33 18.85
N LYS A 42 18.54 8.53 19.30
CA LYS A 42 17.23 8.41 18.63
C LYS A 42 16.53 9.77 18.71
N HIS A 43 15.95 10.21 17.61
CA HIS A 43 15.10 11.39 17.61
C HIS A 43 13.75 11.04 16.99
N GLU A 44 12.66 11.38 17.68
CA GLU A 44 11.31 11.08 17.25
C GLU A 44 10.46 12.33 17.43
N ASN A 45 9.78 12.71 16.36
CA ASN A 45 8.80 13.77 16.33
C ASN A 45 7.55 13.27 15.58
N GLU A 46 6.47 14.04 15.58
CA GLU A 46 5.18 13.65 14.98
C GLU A 46 5.32 13.20 13.51
N ASN A 47 6.22 13.83 12.76
CA ASN A 47 6.37 13.64 11.31
C ASN A 47 7.60 12.81 10.92
N TYR A 48 8.50 12.51 11.87
CA TYR A 48 9.66 11.69 11.55
C TYR A 48 10.25 10.92 12.73
N VAL A 49 10.83 9.76 12.42
CA VAL A 49 11.52 8.88 13.35
C VAL A 49 12.93 8.62 12.84
N LEU A 50 13.92 9.15 13.54
CA LEU A 50 15.34 8.88 13.34
C LEU A 50 15.81 7.80 14.31
N LYS A 51 16.28 6.67 13.79
CA LYS A 51 16.83 5.59 14.63
C LYS A 51 18.18 5.98 15.24
N GLU A 52 18.44 5.43 16.43
CA GLU A 52 19.73 5.56 17.08
C GLU A 52 20.88 5.02 16.21
N LEU A 53 22.02 5.71 16.27
CA LEU A 53 23.26 5.29 15.64
C LEU A 53 24.18 4.74 16.73
N LYS A 54 24.51 3.45 16.65
CA LYS A 54 25.48 2.80 17.53
C LYS A 54 26.47 1.99 16.70
N PHE A 55 27.62 2.59 16.41
CA PHE A 55 28.68 1.96 15.64
C PHE A 55 29.97 1.93 16.42
N TYR A 56 30.63 0.78 16.41
CA TYR A 56 31.95 0.61 17.01
C TYR A 56 32.79 -0.30 16.13
N ARG A 57 34.02 0.13 15.85
CA ARG A 57 35.03 -0.65 15.15
C ARG A 57 36.29 -0.73 16.01
N SER A 58 36.74 -1.95 16.23
CA SER A 58 38.00 -2.23 16.92
C SER A 58 39.05 -2.66 15.90
N PHE A 59 40.24 -2.07 16.01
CA PHE A 59 41.43 -2.40 15.26
C PHE A 59 42.45 -2.96 16.23
N PHE A 60 42.77 -4.25 16.08
CA PHE A 60 43.83 -4.91 16.81
C PHE A 60 44.43 -6.00 15.92
N LYS A 61 45.70 -6.33 16.16
CA LYS A 61 46.39 -7.42 15.47
C LYS A 61 47.41 -8.02 16.43
N ASN A 62 47.47 -9.34 16.50
CA ASN A 62 48.41 -10.03 17.38
C ASN A 62 49.86 -9.76 16.92
N GLU A 63 50.76 -9.63 17.90
CA GLU A 63 52.21 -9.43 17.67
C GLU A 63 52.54 -8.25 16.75
N SER A 64 51.64 -7.27 16.68
CA SER A 64 51.81 -6.08 15.86
C SER A 64 51.47 -4.84 16.68
N ILE A 65 52.18 -3.75 16.41
CA ILE A 65 52.01 -2.47 17.10
C ILE A 65 51.23 -1.55 16.16
N LEU A 66 50.31 -0.75 16.71
CA LEU A 66 49.59 0.24 15.93
C LEU A 66 50.57 1.29 15.36
N ALA A 67 50.40 1.61 14.08
CA ALA A 67 51.23 2.59 13.39
C ALA A 67 51.11 3.98 14.02
N ARG A 68 52.16 4.79 13.91
CA ARG A 68 52.19 6.16 14.44
C ARG A 68 51.40 7.16 13.57
N ASN A 69 51.05 6.79 12.34
CA ASN A 69 50.16 7.61 11.50
C ASN A 69 49.02 6.71 11.02
N LEU A 70 47.79 7.07 11.41
CA LEU A 70 46.62 6.22 11.24
C LEU A 70 45.58 6.99 10.42
N PRO A 71 45.51 6.76 9.10
CA PRO A 71 44.45 7.32 8.27
C PRO A 71 43.22 6.42 8.38
N VAL A 72 42.27 6.80 9.23
CA VAL A 72 40.98 6.11 9.35
C VAL A 72 39.89 6.97 8.72
N THR A 73 39.26 6.46 7.67
CA THR A 73 38.12 7.14 7.05
C THR A 73 36.82 6.48 7.50
N LEU A 74 35.91 7.31 8.01
CA LEU A 74 34.54 6.97 8.37
C LEU A 74 33.58 7.71 7.45
N SER A 75 32.66 6.98 6.84
CA SER A 75 31.63 7.54 5.98
C SER A 75 30.27 7.10 6.49
N LEU A 76 29.40 8.06 6.75
CA LEU A 76 28.05 7.86 7.23
C LEU A 76 27.08 8.06 6.08
N THR A 77 26.34 7.03 5.71
CA THR A 77 25.27 7.15 4.71
C THR A 77 23.94 7.29 5.41
N ASN A 78 23.18 8.34 5.09
CA ASN A 78 21.84 8.54 5.63
C ASN A 78 20.78 7.94 4.69
N VAL A 79 19.96 7.02 5.21
CA VAL A 79 18.89 6.35 4.48
C VAL A 79 17.56 6.77 5.08
N ILE A 80 16.76 7.48 4.29
CA ILE A 80 15.43 7.95 4.69
C ILE A 80 14.39 7.04 4.03
N ASN A 81 13.35 6.69 4.76
CA ASN A 81 12.20 5.96 4.27
C ASN A 81 11.00 6.91 4.36
N GLU A 82 10.18 6.96 3.34
CA GLU A 82 8.95 7.74 3.35
C GLU A 82 7.79 6.77 3.30
N THR A 83 6.83 6.93 4.22
CA THR A 83 5.54 6.26 4.14
C THR A 83 4.48 7.30 3.80
N LEU A 84 4.00 7.24 2.55
CA LEU A 84 2.91 8.09 2.06
C LEU A 84 1.60 7.67 2.73
N SER A 85 0.86 8.67 3.23
CA SER A 85 -0.49 8.46 3.77
C SER A 85 -1.48 8.22 2.63
N ILE A 86 -2.32 7.20 2.77
CA ILE A 86 -3.36 6.84 1.77
C ILE A 86 -4.49 7.89 1.76
N ASP A 87 -4.70 8.61 2.86
CA ASP A 87 -5.85 9.50 3.07
C ASP A 87 -5.53 10.98 2.81
N GLY A 88 -4.40 11.28 2.15
CA GLY A 88 -3.94 12.66 1.90
C GLY A 88 -3.45 13.40 3.16
N GLY A 89 -3.19 12.66 4.25
CA GLY A 89 -2.55 13.18 5.46
C GLY A 89 -1.04 13.40 5.32
N GLU A 90 -0.41 13.92 6.37
CA GLU A 90 1.04 14.19 6.39
C GLU A 90 1.86 12.89 6.23
N SER A 91 2.90 12.94 5.39
CA SER A 91 3.86 11.84 5.21
C SER A 91 4.68 11.63 6.48
N ILE A 92 4.86 10.37 6.88
CA ILE A 92 5.76 10.01 7.99
C ILE A 92 7.11 9.61 7.40
N PHE A 93 8.20 10.19 7.91
CA PHE A 93 9.56 9.91 7.46
C PHE A 93 10.33 9.06 8.50
N GLY A 94 10.97 7.98 8.08
CA GLY A 94 11.85 7.16 8.93
C GLY A 94 13.31 7.24 8.48
N GLY A 95 14.22 7.76 9.29
CA GLY A 95 15.66 7.81 9.00
C GLY A 95 16.46 6.70 9.67
N ILE A 96 17.42 6.12 8.97
CA ILE A 96 18.47 5.27 9.53
C ILE A 96 19.84 5.75 9.06
N PHE A 97 20.83 5.71 9.96
CA PHE A 97 22.22 5.93 9.60
C PHE A 97 22.92 4.60 9.35
N ILE A 98 23.61 4.48 8.22
CA ILE A 98 24.44 3.32 7.87
C ILE A 98 25.91 3.77 7.87
N PRO A 99 26.65 3.48 8.95
CA PRO A 99 28.06 3.80 9.04
C PRO A 99 28.88 2.78 8.25
N THR A 100 29.83 3.28 7.48
CA THR A 100 30.83 2.51 6.75
C THR A 100 32.22 3.02 7.14
N SER A 101 33.19 2.10 7.21
CA SER A 101 34.58 2.45 7.52
C SER A 101 35.45 1.85 6.43
N THR A 102 36.28 2.70 5.84
CA THR A 102 37.28 2.29 4.86
C THR A 102 38.65 2.55 5.45
N THR A 103 39.42 1.49 5.62
CA THR A 103 40.78 1.58 6.18
C THR A 103 41.62 0.43 5.67
N ASP A 104 42.84 0.73 5.25
CA ASP A 104 43.82 -0.29 4.88
C ASP A 104 44.43 -0.89 6.15
N TYR A 105 43.99 -2.10 6.52
CA TYR A 105 44.48 -2.83 7.68
C TYR A 105 45.99 -3.05 7.69
N ASN A 106 46.64 -3.15 6.54
CA ASN A 106 48.09 -3.37 6.49
C ASN A 106 48.87 -2.11 6.86
N SER A 107 48.34 -0.93 6.52
CA SER A 107 48.93 0.35 6.88
C SER A 107 48.81 0.71 8.37
N LEU A 108 47.87 0.08 9.08
CA LEU A 108 47.60 0.37 10.49
C LEU A 108 48.56 -0.29 11.47
N PHE A 109 49.31 -1.30 11.06
CA PHE A 109 50.10 -2.13 11.97
C PHE A 109 51.54 -2.28 11.49
N PHE A 110 52.48 -2.08 12.41
CA PHE A 110 53.91 -2.29 12.20
C PHE A 110 54.40 -3.49 13.03
N THR A 111 55.47 -4.11 12.54
CA THR A 111 56.26 -5.04 13.36
C THR A 111 57.11 -4.26 14.36
N GLU A 112 57.59 -4.94 15.41
CA GLU A 112 58.44 -4.32 16.44
C GLU A 112 59.69 -3.65 15.84
N ASP A 113 60.37 -4.33 14.92
CA ASP A 113 61.54 -3.79 14.21
C ASP A 113 61.22 -2.51 13.43
N GLN A 114 60.06 -2.46 12.78
CA GLN A 114 59.61 -1.29 12.02
C GLN A 114 59.24 -0.14 12.95
N PHE A 115 58.64 -0.45 14.11
CA PHE A 115 58.26 0.55 15.11
C PHE A 115 59.49 1.21 15.76
N VAL A 116 60.52 0.44 16.11
CA VAL A 116 61.78 0.96 16.70
C VAL A 116 62.55 1.82 15.70
N ARG A 117 62.52 1.47 14.41
CA ARG A 117 63.16 2.25 13.34
C ARG A 117 62.38 3.52 12.95
N SER A 118 61.17 3.70 13.45
CA SER A 118 60.37 4.89 13.18
C SER A 118 60.96 6.09 13.94
N THR A 119 61.30 7.15 13.21
CA THR A 119 61.81 8.41 13.78
C THR A 119 60.70 9.29 14.39
N LEU A 120 59.44 8.89 14.23
CA LEU A 120 58.30 9.63 14.74
C LEU A 120 58.16 9.39 16.24
N THR A 121 58.06 10.46 17.03
CA THR A 121 57.81 10.39 18.48
C THR A 121 56.33 10.59 18.82
N LEU A 122 55.52 10.93 17.83
CA LEU A 122 54.12 11.31 17.97
C LEU A 122 53.23 10.34 17.20
N THR A 123 52.15 9.89 17.82
CA THR A 123 51.09 9.15 17.12
C THR A 123 49.99 10.11 16.71
N THR A 124 49.70 10.16 15.41
CA THR A 124 48.65 10.98 14.79
C THR A 124 47.54 10.07 14.27
N LEU A 125 46.35 10.23 14.83
CA LEU A 125 45.14 9.59 14.33
C LEU A 125 44.32 10.63 13.57
N ASN A 126 44.13 10.41 12.27
CA ASN A 126 43.26 11.24 11.45
C ASN A 126 41.96 10.49 11.17
N ILE A 127 40.86 11.02 11.70
CA ILE A 127 39.52 10.51 11.47
C ILE A 127 38.79 11.51 10.58
N VAL A 128 38.51 11.10 9.35
CA VAL A 128 37.67 11.88 8.44
C VAL A 128 36.26 11.30 8.50
N THR A 129 35.29 12.10 8.93
CA THR A 129 33.87 11.76 8.90
C THR A 129 33.21 12.52 7.75
N SER A 130 32.42 11.82 6.95
CA SER A 130 31.64 12.42 5.84
C SER A 130 30.21 11.87 5.87
N GLU A 131 29.22 12.73 5.66
CA GLU A 131 27.85 12.31 5.38
C GLU A 131 27.65 12.22 3.86
N THR A 132 27.24 11.07 3.37
CA THR A 132 26.79 10.90 1.98
C THR A 132 25.26 10.97 1.94
N PRO A 133 24.68 11.78 1.04
CA PRO A 133 23.25 11.77 0.85
C PRO A 133 22.81 10.41 0.24
N TYR A 134 21.65 9.90 0.69
CA TYR A 134 20.60 9.25 -0.13
C TYR A 134 20.32 7.73 0.01
N TYR A 135 19.04 7.37 0.19
CA TYR A 135 18.11 6.73 -0.78
C TYR A 135 16.72 6.65 -0.11
N VAL A 136 15.66 7.17 -0.75
CA VAL A 136 14.28 6.91 -0.29
C VAL A 136 13.95 5.45 -0.59
N LYS A 137 14.05 4.57 0.42
CA LYS A 137 13.64 3.17 0.23
C LYS A 137 12.12 3.09 0.37
N ASN A 138 11.39 3.39 -0.68
CA ASN A 138 9.95 3.19 -0.74
C ASN A 138 9.63 1.69 -0.52
N LEU A 139 9.24 1.32 0.70
CA LEU A 139 8.89 -0.05 1.08
C LEU A 139 7.42 -0.39 0.75
N GLN A 140 6.65 0.59 0.27
CA GLN A 140 5.32 0.30 -0.29
C GLN A 140 5.49 -0.33 -1.67
N GLU A 141 5.41 -1.66 -1.73
CA GLU A 141 4.84 -2.27 -2.93
C GLU A 141 3.42 -1.69 -3.07
N PRO A 142 3.03 -1.15 -4.24
CA PRO A 142 1.66 -0.69 -4.43
C PRO A 142 0.72 -1.86 -4.15
N ILE A 143 -0.11 -1.71 -3.10
CA ILE A 143 -1.04 -2.76 -2.60
C ILE A 143 -2.02 -3.23 -3.70
N ALA A 144 -2.16 -2.45 -4.77
CA ALA A 144 -2.70 -2.91 -6.04
C ALA A 144 -1.92 -2.31 -7.20
N LYS A 145 -1.52 -3.14 -8.17
CA LYS A 145 -1.05 -2.62 -9.47
C LYS A 145 -2.23 -1.87 -10.11
N SER A 146 -2.03 -0.68 -10.64
CA SER A 146 -3.11 0.10 -11.26
C SER A 146 -3.88 -0.68 -12.34
N SER A 147 -3.22 -1.65 -12.99
CA SER A 147 -3.83 -2.59 -13.93
C SER A 147 -4.89 -3.50 -13.32
N GLU A 148 -4.77 -3.87 -12.04
CA GLU A 148 -5.70 -4.76 -11.33
C GLU A 148 -7.00 -4.03 -10.96
N ILE A 149 -6.89 -2.78 -10.49
CA ILE A 149 -8.06 -1.92 -10.22
C ILE A 149 -8.86 -1.68 -11.51
N VAL A 150 -8.17 -1.39 -12.62
CA VAL A 150 -8.82 -1.19 -13.92
C VAL A 150 -9.49 -2.48 -14.39
N PHE A 151 -8.82 -3.63 -14.24
CA PHE A 151 -9.38 -4.93 -14.62
C PHE A 151 -10.62 -5.28 -13.81
N GLN A 152 -10.61 -5.04 -12.49
CA GLN A 152 -11.74 -5.33 -11.61
C GLN A 152 -12.95 -4.44 -11.91
N ASN A 153 -12.74 -3.15 -12.19
CA ASN A 153 -13.82 -2.24 -12.60
C ASN A 153 -14.40 -2.62 -13.97
N LEU A 154 -13.56 -3.04 -14.92
CA LEU A 154 -14.02 -3.46 -16.25
C LEU A 154 -14.81 -4.77 -16.15
N LEU A 155 -14.34 -5.72 -15.35
CA LEU A 155 -15.03 -6.99 -15.11
C LEU A 155 -16.38 -6.76 -14.42
N PHE A 156 -16.43 -5.90 -13.39
CA PHE A 156 -17.68 -5.52 -12.72
C PHE A 156 -18.68 -4.87 -13.68
N THR A 157 -18.22 -3.92 -14.51
CA THR A 157 -19.07 -3.23 -15.48
C THR A 157 -19.63 -4.20 -16.53
N THR A 158 -18.81 -5.15 -16.98
CA THR A 158 -19.22 -6.17 -17.96
C THR A 158 -20.28 -7.11 -17.39
N VAL A 159 -20.10 -7.57 -16.15
CA VAL A 159 -21.08 -8.41 -15.44
C VAL A 159 -22.40 -7.67 -15.23
N CYS A 160 -22.36 -6.38 -14.87
CA CYS A 160 -23.57 -5.57 -14.77
C CYS A 160 -24.30 -5.46 -16.12
N LEU A 161 -23.57 -5.23 -17.21
CA LEU A 161 -24.14 -5.17 -18.56
C LEU A 161 -24.79 -6.50 -18.99
N GLU A 162 -24.13 -7.62 -18.73
CA GLU A 162 -24.68 -8.95 -19.00
C GLU A 162 -25.93 -9.23 -18.18
N LEU A 163 -25.93 -8.87 -16.89
CA LEU A 163 -27.09 -9.03 -16.02
C LEU A 163 -28.29 -8.23 -16.53
N PHE A 164 -28.10 -6.96 -16.88
CA PHE A 164 -29.17 -6.14 -17.45
C PHE A 164 -29.66 -6.68 -18.80
N GLY A 165 -28.76 -7.16 -19.65
CA GLY A 165 -29.11 -7.80 -20.92
C GLY A 165 -29.94 -9.07 -20.72
N LEU A 166 -29.58 -9.90 -19.75
CA LEU A 166 -30.28 -11.15 -19.42
C LEU A 166 -31.68 -10.86 -18.84
N ILE A 167 -31.79 -9.88 -17.94
CA ILE A 167 -33.10 -9.42 -17.41
C ILE A 167 -34.00 -8.92 -18.54
N PHE A 168 -33.46 -8.12 -19.46
CA PHE A 168 -34.23 -7.61 -20.61
C PHE A 168 -34.69 -8.74 -21.54
N LEU A 169 -33.82 -9.72 -21.79
CA LEU A 169 -34.14 -10.89 -22.60
C LEU A 169 -35.23 -11.75 -21.94
N LEU A 170 -35.13 -12.01 -20.63
CA LEU A 170 -36.16 -12.71 -19.86
C LEU A 170 -37.50 -12.00 -19.93
N PHE A 171 -37.53 -10.67 -19.76
CA PHE A 171 -38.75 -9.88 -19.84
C PHE A 171 -39.41 -10.03 -21.22
N LYS A 172 -38.63 -9.87 -22.30
CA LYS A 172 -39.13 -9.99 -23.67
C LYS A 172 -39.56 -11.42 -24.03
N LEU A 173 -38.86 -12.44 -23.52
CA LEU A 173 -39.18 -13.85 -23.76
C LEU A 173 -40.40 -14.31 -22.97
N LEU A 174 -40.64 -13.82 -21.75
CA LEU A 174 -41.81 -14.17 -20.93
C LEU A 174 -43.07 -13.40 -21.32
N LEU A 175 -42.94 -12.14 -21.76
CA LEU A 175 -44.09 -11.32 -22.17
C LEU A 175 -44.74 -11.82 -23.45
N LYS A 176 -43.96 -12.30 -24.42
CA LYS A 176 -44.49 -12.77 -25.71
C LYS A 176 -45.47 -13.96 -25.56
N PRO A 177 -45.15 -15.05 -24.83
CA PRO A 177 -46.08 -16.14 -24.59
C PRO A 177 -47.20 -15.77 -23.62
N MET A 178 -46.94 -14.95 -22.60
CA MET A 178 -48.01 -14.48 -21.69
C MET A 178 -49.05 -13.63 -22.40
N HIS A 179 -48.63 -12.71 -23.27
CA HIS A 179 -49.56 -11.91 -24.07
C HIS A 179 -50.41 -12.78 -25.00
N TYR A 180 -49.79 -13.75 -25.66
CA TYR A 180 -50.51 -14.70 -26.53
C TYR A 180 -51.49 -15.58 -25.74
N TYR A 181 -51.09 -16.06 -24.55
CA TYR A 181 -51.92 -16.89 -23.68
C TYR A 181 -53.11 -16.10 -23.07
N ILE A 182 -52.90 -14.84 -22.70
CA ILE A 182 -53.97 -13.97 -22.20
C ILE A 182 -54.98 -13.66 -23.33
N GLN A 183 -54.49 -13.41 -24.54
CA GLN A 183 -55.34 -13.12 -25.70
C GLN A 183 -56.13 -14.35 -26.15
N SER A 184 -55.54 -15.55 -26.13
CA SER A 184 -56.27 -16.79 -26.43
C SER A 184 -57.33 -17.08 -25.37
N LYS A 185 -57.01 -16.87 -24.09
CA LYS A 185 -57.96 -17.09 -22.99
C LYS A 185 -59.12 -16.09 -23.03
N SER A 186 -58.86 -14.83 -23.38
CA SER A 186 -59.89 -13.80 -23.65
C SER A 186 -60.85 -14.19 -24.77
N SER A 187 -60.32 -14.75 -25.87
CA SER A 187 -61.14 -15.26 -26.99
C SER A 187 -62.10 -16.36 -26.53
N THR A 188 -61.61 -17.32 -25.74
CA THR A 188 -62.41 -18.44 -25.25
C THR A 188 -63.51 -18.01 -24.26
N TYR A 189 -63.27 -16.97 -23.46
CA TYR A 189 -64.29 -16.38 -22.56
C TYR A 189 -65.37 -15.57 -23.30
N LEU A 190 -65.04 -15.01 -24.48
CA LEU A 190 -66.00 -14.29 -25.31
C LEU A 190 -66.92 -15.25 -26.07
N GLU A 191 -66.38 -16.36 -26.57
CA GLU A 191 -67.15 -17.42 -27.25
C GLU A 191 -68.11 -18.18 -26.33
N THR A 192 -67.70 -18.45 -25.08
CA THR A 192 -68.59 -19.09 -24.07
C THR A 192 -69.70 -18.16 -23.59
N ASN A 193 -69.47 -16.85 -23.52
CA ASN A 193 -70.52 -15.87 -23.19
C ASN A 193 -71.53 -15.67 -24.33
N ILE A 194 -71.11 -15.78 -25.60
CA ILE A 194 -72.02 -15.70 -26.75
C ILE A 194 -72.91 -16.96 -26.84
N ASN A 195 -72.34 -18.14 -26.63
CA ASN A 195 -73.09 -19.41 -26.64
C ASN A 195 -74.09 -19.53 -25.48
N ASN A 196 -73.74 -19.04 -24.28
CA ASN A 196 -74.68 -18.99 -23.15
C ASN A 196 -75.81 -17.97 -23.35
N LYS A 197 -75.61 -16.93 -24.17
CA LYS A 197 -76.67 -15.97 -24.52
C LYS A 197 -77.67 -16.53 -25.53
N GLN A 198 -77.21 -17.32 -26.50
CA GLN A 198 -78.08 -17.97 -27.49
C GLN A 198 -78.92 -19.12 -26.90
N HIS A 199 -78.40 -19.86 -25.91
CA HIS A 199 -79.17 -20.95 -25.30
C HIS A 199 -80.32 -20.46 -24.40
N ASN A 200 -80.21 -19.25 -23.82
CA ASN A 200 -81.22 -18.68 -22.93
C ASN A 200 -82.32 -17.87 -23.64
N THR A 201 -82.14 -17.53 -24.92
CA THR A 201 -83.17 -16.85 -25.73
C THR A 201 -84.04 -17.79 -26.56
N CYS A 202 -83.68 -19.08 -26.66
CA CYS A 202 -84.46 -20.06 -27.43
C CYS A 202 -85.50 -20.84 -26.60
N SER A 203 -85.46 -20.75 -25.25
CA SER A 203 -86.40 -21.47 -24.36
C SER A 203 -87.53 -20.60 -23.79
N THR A 204 -87.66 -19.33 -24.19
CA THR A 204 -88.66 -18.37 -23.66
C THR A 204 -89.70 -17.92 -24.69
N TYR A 205 -89.85 -18.62 -25.81
CA TYR A 205 -90.82 -18.31 -26.88
C TYR A 205 -91.78 -19.45 -27.25
N GLN A 206 -91.93 -20.51 -26.43
CA GLN A 206 -92.91 -21.59 -26.70
C GLN A 206 -94.04 -21.77 -25.67
N ASP A 207 -94.15 -20.94 -24.63
CA ASP A 207 -95.20 -21.12 -23.59
C ASP A 207 -96.28 -20.03 -23.54
N LYS A 208 -96.41 -19.17 -24.56
CA LYS A 208 -97.42 -18.09 -24.55
C LYS A 208 -98.15 -17.85 -25.87
N ILE A 209 -98.53 -18.89 -26.61
CA ILE A 209 -99.61 -18.77 -27.63
C ILE A 209 -100.42 -20.07 -27.68
N SER A 210 -101.33 -20.26 -26.71
CA SER A 210 -102.50 -21.14 -26.85
C SER A 210 -103.52 -20.75 -25.78
N GLY A 211 -104.62 -20.11 -26.19
CA GLY A 211 -105.76 -19.85 -25.31
C GLY A 211 -106.58 -18.61 -25.66
N ASN A 212 -107.62 -18.83 -26.49
CA ASN A 212 -108.92 -18.14 -26.60
C ASN A 212 -108.98 -16.61 -26.75
N ASN A 213 -109.54 -16.09 -27.85
CA ASN A 213 -110.98 -16.04 -28.20
C ASN A 213 -111.79 -15.22 -27.17
N ASP A 214 -112.18 -13.99 -27.53
CA ASP A 214 -113.55 -13.68 -27.96
C ASP A 214 -113.81 -12.16 -27.94
N ALA A 215 -114.56 -11.73 -28.96
CA ALA A 215 -115.56 -10.65 -28.94
C ALA A 215 -115.07 -9.20 -28.69
N ASP A 216 -115.58 -8.14 -29.33
CA ASP A 216 -116.62 -8.00 -30.35
C ASP A 216 -116.61 -6.51 -30.77
N ILE A 217 -116.87 -6.28 -32.06
CA ILE A 217 -117.90 -5.37 -32.60
C ILE A 217 -117.73 -3.84 -32.43
N ASN A 218 -117.57 -3.24 -33.62
CA ASN A 218 -118.15 -1.99 -34.14
C ASN A 218 -117.63 -0.64 -33.61
N GLU A 219 -117.68 0.46 -34.35
CA GLU A 219 -117.91 0.84 -35.77
C GLU A 219 -117.91 2.38 -35.71
N THR A 220 -117.74 3.05 -36.86
CA THR A 220 -117.93 4.49 -37.13
C THR A 220 -116.73 5.39 -36.76
N ALA A 221 -115.99 6.01 -37.69
CA ALA A 221 -116.32 6.92 -38.82
C ALA A 221 -116.46 8.40 -38.39
N TYR A 222 -116.21 9.30 -39.37
CA TYR A 222 -116.13 10.78 -39.36
C TYR A 222 -114.73 11.33 -39.01
N PHE A 223 -113.98 12.04 -39.86
CA PHE A 223 -114.18 12.70 -41.17
C PHE A 223 -112.94 12.52 -42.05
#